data_AF-A0AAX6N9Y7-F1
#
_entry.id   AF-A0AAX6N9Y7-F1
#
_cell.length_a   1.000
_cell.length_b   1.000
_cell.length_c   1.000
_cell.angle_alpha   90.00
_cell.angle_beta   90.00
_cell.angle_gamma   90.00
#
_symmetry.space_group_name_H-M   'P 1'
#
loop_
_entity.id
_entity.type
_entity.pdbx_description
1 polymer ?
#
loop_
_entity_poly.entity_id
_entity_poly.type
_entity_poly.pdbx_seq_one_letter_code
_entity_poly.pdbx_strand_id
1 'polypeptide(L)' 'MKVYVHEKQIILVGKAWEIKQKLKEYSEQFQYVDEWTNAISQNFNSYKQADCRH' A
#
# COMPACT_ATOMS: atom_id res chain seq x y z
N MET A 1 -9.62 4.55 7.42
CA MET A 1 -8.21 4.93 7.15
C MET A 1 -7.95 5.06 5.64
N LYS A 2 -7.09 6.00 5.22
CA LYS A 2 -6.62 6.20 3.84
C LYS A 2 -5.11 5.98 3.77
N VAL A 3 -4.62 5.33 2.70
CA VAL A 3 -3.19 5.11 2.47
C VAL A 3 -2.78 5.80 1.18
N TYR A 4 -1.75 6.64 1.25
CA TYR A 4 -1.11 7.26 0.11
C TYR A 4 0.29 6.68 -0.02
N VAL A 5 0.58 6.09 -1.17
CA VAL A 5 1.89 5.49 -1.45
C VAL A 5 2.59 6.36 -2.47
N HIS A 6 3.81 6.78 -2.10
CA HIS A 6 4.76 7.43 -2.98
C HIS A 6 5.98 6.51 -3.15
N GLU A 7 6.82 6.78 -4.14
CA GLU A 7 7.97 5.93 -4.50
C GLU A 7 8.92 5.61 -3.34
N LYS A 8 9.02 6.48 -2.32
CA LYS A 8 9.94 6.31 -1.19
C LYS A 8 9.28 6.40 0.18
N GLN A 9 7.95 6.57 0.23
CA GLN A 9 7.26 6.78 1.49
C GLN A 9 5.79 6.35 1.44
N ILE A 10 5.27 5.95 2.60
CA ILE A 10 3.88 5.57 2.79
C ILE A 10 3.27 6.50 3.83
N ILE A 11 2.16 7.15 3.47
CA ILE A 11 1.43 8.06 4.35
C ILE A 11 0.09 7.40 4.69
N LEU A 12 -0.14 7.10 5.97
CA LEU A 12 -1.43 6.61 6.46
C LEU A 12 -2.16 7.74 7.19
N VAL A 13 -3.41 7.99 6.81
CA VAL A 13 -4.26 9.02 7.41
C VAL A 13 -5.53 8.37 7.97
N GLY A 14 -5.77 8.51 9.28
CA GLY A 14 -6.93 7.90 9.95
C GLY A 14 -6.82 7.92 11.47
N LYS A 15 -7.70 7.17 12.14
CA LYS A 15 -7.62 7.04 13.60
C LYS A 15 -6.36 6.26 13.98
N ALA A 16 -5.74 6.64 15.10
CA ALA A 16 -4.49 6.04 15.55
C ALA A 16 -4.56 4.51 15.69
N TRP A 17 -5.69 3.97 16.15
CA TRP A 17 -5.86 2.52 16.30
C TRP A 17 -5.99 1.80 14.95
N GLU A 18 -6.65 2.39 13.96
CA GLU A 18 -6.75 1.82 12.61
C GLU A 18 -5.35 1.73 11.98
N ILE A 19 -4.54 2.78 12.16
CA ILE A 19 -3.16 2.83 11.65
C ILE A 19 -2.32 1.75 12.33
N LYS A 20 -2.41 1.61 13.66
CA LYS A 20 -1.67 0.56 14.39
C LYS A 20 -2.06 -0.85 13.95
N GLN A 21 -3.35 -1.12 13.77
CA GLN A 21 -3.82 -2.42 13.28
C GLN A 21 -3.26 -2.68 11.87
N LYS A 22 -3.34 -1.69 10.98
CA LYS A 22 -2.89 -1.85 9.60
C LYS A 22 -1.37 -2.08 9.49
N LEU A 23 -0.59 -1.36 10.30
CA LEU A 23 0.85 -1.56 10.38
C LEU A 23 1.20 -2.97 10.90
N LYS A 24 0.42 -3.50 11.85
CA LYS A 24 0.63 -4.86 12.35
C LYS A 24 0.36 -5.91 11.25
N GLU A 25 -0.76 -5.79 10.54
CA GLU A 25 -1.10 -6.70 9.43
C GLU A 25 -0.01 -6.70 8.34
N TYR A 26 0.52 -5.54 7.99
CA TYR A 26 1.56 -5.43 6.96
C TYR A 26 2.94 -5.85 7.45
N SER A 27 3.24 -5.70 8.74
CA SER A 27 4.48 -6.21 9.33
C SER A 27 4.57 -7.74 9.30
N GLU A 28 3.43 -8.45 9.22
CA GLU A 28 3.41 -9.90 9.05
C GLU A 28 3.61 -10.32 7.58
N GLN A 29 3.29 -9.43 6.64
CA GLN A 29 3.35 -9.70 5.19
C GLN A 29 4.62 -9.20 4.53
N PHE A 30 5.24 -8.14 5.06
CA PHE A 30 6.40 -7.48 4.49
C PHE A 30 7.45 -7.24 5.57
N GLN A 31 8.70 -7.60 5.29
CA GLN A 31 9.82 -7.35 6.20
C GLN A 31 10.35 -5.93 6.03
N TYR A 32 10.32 -5.40 4.80
CA TYR A 32 10.80 -4.06 4.46
C TYR A 32 9.71 -3.16 3.90
N VAL A 33 9.84 -1.86 4.16
CA VAL A 33 8.94 -0.83 3.62
C VAL A 33 9.01 -0.77 2.09
N ASP A 34 10.18 -1.07 1.51
CA ASP A 34 10.39 -1.13 0.05
C ASP A 34 9.51 -2.21 -0.61
N GLU A 35 9.45 -3.40 0.01
CA GLU A 35 8.59 -4.49 -0.47
C GLU A 35 7.11 -4.09 -0.42
N TRP A 36 6.72 -3.37 0.63
CA TRP A 36 5.36 -2.87 0.78
C TRP A 36 5.02 -1.82 -0.29
N THR A 37 5.90 -0.86 -0.56
CA THR A 37 5.71 0.13 -1.65
C THR A 37 5.67 -0.53 -3.02
N ASN A 38 6.49 -1.55 -3.25
CA ASN A 38 6.53 -2.30 -4.50
C ASN A 38 5.26 -3.14 -4.71
N ALA A 39 4.79 -3.84 -3.67
CA ALA A 39 3.57 -4.65 -3.73
C ALA A 39 2.32 -3.80 -4.03
N ILE A 40 2.26 -2.59 -3.47
CA ILE A 40 1.16 -1.67 -3.74
C ILE A 40 1.29 -1.07 -5.15
N SER A 41 2.48 -0.64 -5.56
CA SER A 41 2.72 -0.08 -6.90
C SER A 41 2.42 -1.08 -8.02
N GLN A 42 2.73 -2.37 -7.81
CA GLN A 42 2.38 -3.43 -8.76
C GLN A 42 0.86 -3.68 -8.82
N ASN A 43 0.16 -3.61 -7.69
CA ASN A 43 -1.31 -3.69 -7.67
C ASN A 43 -1.95 -2.54 -8.46
N PHE A 44 -1.43 -1.32 -8.38
CA PHE A 44 -1.97 -0.21 -9.17
C PHE A 44 -1.78 -0.37 -10.69
N ASN A 45 -0.70 -1.04 -11.12
CA ASN A 45 -0.47 -1.30 -12.54
C ASN A 45 -1.42 -2.36 -13.10
N SER A 46 -1.87 -3.33 -12.31
CA SER A 46 -2.85 -4.33 -12.74
C SER A 46 -4.26 -3.75 -12.89
N TYR A 47 -4.64 -2.68 -12.17
CA TYR A 47 -5.91 -1.97 -12.42
C TYR A 47 -5.86 -1.10 -13.69
N LYS A 48 -4.70 -0.52 -14.02
CA LYS A 48 -4.53 0.23 -15.28
C LYS A 48 -4.49 -0.66 -16.52
N GLN A 49 -3.99 -1.89 -16.40
CA GLN A 49 -3.90 -2.82 -17.53
C GLN A 49 -5.24 -3.52 -17.85
N ALA A 50 -6.19 -3.54 -16.90
CA ALA A 50 -7.54 -4.06 -17.10
C ALA A 50 -8.50 -3.08 -17.82
N ASP A 51 -8.15 -1.79 -17.88
CA ASP A 51 -8.97 -0.71 -18.48
C ASP A 51 -8.41 -0.22 -19.84
N CYS A 52 -7.69 -1.10 -20.53
CA CYS A 52 -7.22 -0.89 -21.91
C CYS A 52 -7.54 -2.13 -22.76
N ARG A 53 -8.78 -2.61 -22.71
CA ARG A 53 -9.36 -3.41 -23.80
C ARG A 53 -10.30 -2.49 -24.58
N HIS A 54 -9.79 -1.95 -25.70
CA HIS A 54 -10.61 -1.40 -26.78
C HIS A 54 -11.56 -2.46 -27.33
#